data_AF-A0A2D7VX78-F1
#
_entry.id   AF-A0A2D7VX78-F1
#
_cell.length_a   1.000
_cell.length_b   1.000
_cell.length_c   1.000
_cell.angle_alpha   90.00
_cell.angle_beta   90.00
_cell.angle_gamma   90.00
#
_symmetry.space_group_name_H-M   'P 1'
#
loop_
_entity.id
_entity.type
_entity.pdbx_description
1 polymer ?
#
loop_
_entity_poly.entity_id
_entity_poly.type
_entity_poly.pdbx_seq_one_letter_code
_entity_poly.pdbx_strand_id
1 'polypeptide(L)'
;MIPLATKAALAKELRKQGIPVPKEGKVADYEHRLKHWLPGPGYIVRLAKPSSRMPGHPVQLLKGTKTMYWIPNSEMAREIIESKIVFVLQRTTEPLKDTVVIEIPTDYGVNSDGGNNSADS
;
A
#
# COMPACT_ATOMS: atom_id res chain seq x y z
N MET A 1 -28.83 0.30 -4.30
CA MET A 1 -28.46 -0.53 -3.14
C MET A 1 -27.39 -1.52 -3.62
N ILE A 2 -26.12 -1.28 -3.31
CA ILE A 2 -25.05 -2.24 -3.64
C ILE A 2 -25.22 -3.39 -2.64
N PRO A 3 -25.39 -4.66 -3.06
CA PRO A 3 -25.52 -5.77 -2.12
C PRO A 3 -24.27 -5.78 -1.24
N LEU A 4 -24.46 -5.85 0.08
CA LEU A 4 -23.37 -5.92 1.06
C LEU A 4 -22.49 -7.11 0.68
N ALA A 5 -21.34 -6.85 0.04
CA ALA A 5 -20.52 -7.90 -0.52
C ALA A 5 -20.02 -8.77 0.63
N THR A 6 -20.29 -10.07 0.57
CA THR A 6 -19.85 -10.99 1.63
C THR A 6 -18.32 -11.05 1.66
N LYS A 7 -17.73 -11.33 2.83
CA LYS A 7 -16.26 -11.53 2.94
C LYS A 7 -15.73 -12.52 1.89
N ALA A 8 -16.49 -13.58 1.58
CA ALA A 8 -16.14 -14.56 0.57
C ALA A 8 -16.10 -13.96 -0.86
N ALA A 9 -17.08 -13.12 -1.21
CA ALA A 9 -17.10 -12.42 -2.50
C ALA A 9 -15.91 -11.46 -2.63
N LEU A 10 -15.65 -10.66 -1.60
CA LEU A 10 -14.51 -9.74 -1.57
C LEU A 10 -13.17 -10.47 -1.63
N ALA A 11 -13.03 -11.58 -0.89
CA ALA A 11 -11.84 -12.43 -0.93
C ALA A 11 -11.60 -13.05 -2.32
N LYS A 12 -12.67 -13.36 -3.07
CA LYS A 12 -12.56 -13.85 -4.45
C LYS A 12 -12.04 -12.76 -5.38
N GLU A 13 -12.53 -11.53 -5.23
CA GLU A 13 -12.09 -10.40 -6.04
C GLU A 13 -10.63 -10.02 -5.76
N LEU A 14 -10.21 -9.98 -4.49
CA LEU A 14 -8.81 -9.74 -4.13
C LEU A 14 -7.88 -10.76 -4.81
N ARG A 15 -8.20 -12.07 -4.73
CA ARG A 15 -7.41 -13.12 -5.38
C ARG A 15 -7.35 -12.97 -6.89
N LYS A 16 -8.46 -12.59 -7.52
CA LYS A 16 -8.53 -12.34 -8.97
C LYS A 16 -7.57 -11.22 -9.40
N GLN A 17 -7.39 -10.22 -8.55
CA GLN A 17 -6.47 -9.11 -8.78
C GLN A 17 -5.02 -9.40 -8.33
N GLY A 18 -4.74 -10.60 -7.80
CA GLY A 18 -3.44 -10.96 -7.25
C GLY A 18 -3.12 -10.23 -5.94
N ILE A 19 -4.15 -9.72 -5.25
CA ILE A 19 -4.02 -9.06 -3.96
C ILE A 19 -4.16 -10.10 -2.84
N PRO A 20 -3.20 -10.14 -1.88
CA PRO A 20 -3.32 -10.98 -0.69
C PRO A 20 -4.62 -10.74 0.07
N VAL A 21 -5.27 -11.84 0.43
CA VAL A 21 -6.45 -11.80 1.29
C VAL A 21 -6.00 -11.56 2.74
N PRO A 22 -6.63 -10.64 3.48
CA PRO A 22 -6.40 -10.53 4.92
C PRO A 22 -6.64 -11.87 5.62
N LYS A 23 -5.69 -12.33 6.44
CA LYS A 23 -5.84 -13.57 7.23
C LYS A 23 -6.96 -13.42 8.28
N GLU A 24 -7.06 -12.23 8.84
CA GLU A 24 -8.09 -11.80 9.78
C GLU A 24 -8.52 -10.37 9.40
N GLY A 25 -9.75 -9.98 9.70
CA GLY A 25 -10.23 -8.64 9.39
C GLY A 25 -11.75 -8.50 9.32
N LYS A 26 -12.23 -7.26 9.39
CA LYS A 26 -13.61 -6.86 9.12
C LYS A 26 -13.80 -6.69 7.60
N VAL A 27 -15.05 -6.63 7.14
CA VAL A 27 -15.38 -6.37 5.72
C VAL A 27 -14.66 -5.12 5.19
N ALA A 28 -14.56 -4.09 6.02
CA ALA A 28 -13.84 -2.85 5.71
C ALA A 28 -12.38 -3.05 5.29
N ASP A 29 -11.66 -4.03 5.86
CA ASP A 29 -10.26 -4.28 5.49
C ASP A 29 -10.15 -4.83 4.06
N TYR A 30 -11.11 -5.65 3.65
CA TYR A 30 -11.18 -6.19 2.29
C TYR A 30 -11.53 -5.09 1.28
N GLU A 31 -12.52 -4.27 1.62
CA GLU A 31 -12.92 -3.11 0.80
C GLU A 31 -11.78 -2.10 0.66
N HIS A 32 -11.06 -1.85 1.76
CA HIS A 32 -9.91 -0.96 1.76
C HIS A 32 -8.80 -1.44 0.83
N ARG A 33 -8.46 -2.74 0.86
CA ARG A 33 -7.48 -3.31 -0.08
C ARG A 33 -7.96 -3.22 -1.53
N LEU A 34 -9.21 -3.55 -1.82
CA LEU A 34 -9.76 -3.42 -3.18
C LEU A 34 -9.75 -1.98 -3.71
N LYS A 35 -9.86 -1.00 -2.81
CA LYS A 35 -9.86 0.42 -3.18
C LYS A 35 -8.44 0.96 -3.43
N HIS A 36 -7.48 0.57 -2.61
CA HIS A 36 -6.16 1.24 -2.57
C HIS A 36 -5.01 0.39 -3.12
N TRP A 37 -5.19 -0.93 -3.29
CA TRP A 37 -4.15 -1.81 -3.78
C TRP A 37 -4.37 -2.03 -5.27
N LEU A 38 -3.32 -1.80 -6.05
CA LEU A 38 -3.31 -2.06 -7.48
C LEU A 38 -3.10 -3.56 -7.73
N PRO A 39 -3.63 -4.12 -8.83
CA PRO A 39 -3.41 -5.51 -9.18
C PRO A 39 -1.91 -5.87 -9.33
N GLY A 40 -1.58 -7.13 -9.05
CA GLY A 40 -0.23 -7.68 -9.24
C GLY A 40 0.69 -7.65 -8.01
N PRO A 41 1.96 -8.05 -8.18
CA PRO A 41 2.85 -8.33 -7.05
C PRO A 41 3.30 -7.05 -6.34
N GLY A 42 3.32 -7.11 -5.01
CA GLY A 42 3.91 -6.08 -4.15
C GLY A 42 5.44 -6.07 -4.22
N TYR A 43 6.06 -5.31 -3.34
CA TYR A 43 7.49 -5.05 -3.32
C TYR A 43 8.09 -5.46 -1.98
N ILE A 44 9.18 -6.20 -2.03
CA ILE A 44 10.06 -6.38 -0.89
C ILE A 44 11.13 -5.29 -0.94
N VAL A 45 11.20 -4.49 0.11
CA VAL A 45 12.13 -3.37 0.20
C VAL A 45 12.89 -3.33 1.51
N ARG A 46 14.03 -2.62 1.50
CA ARG A 46 14.76 -2.20 2.70
C ARG A 46 15.12 -0.73 2.58
N LEU A 47 15.12 -0.01 3.70
CA LEU A 47 15.64 1.36 3.72
C LEU A 47 17.14 1.36 3.43
N ALA A 48 17.55 2.15 2.44
CA ALA A 48 18.94 2.47 2.14
C ALA A 48 19.48 3.58 3.06
N LYS A 49 18.61 4.52 3.45
CA LYS A 49 18.89 5.64 4.36
C LYS A 49 17.76 5.80 5.38
N PRO A 50 17.99 6.43 6.54
CA PRO A 50 16.93 6.68 7.52
C PRO A 50 15.75 7.44 6.91
N SER A 51 14.52 6.98 7.22
CA SER A 51 13.29 7.60 6.72
C SER A 51 13.04 9.01 7.27
N SER A 52 13.70 9.38 8.37
CA SER A 52 13.70 10.75 8.91
C SER A 52 14.23 11.80 7.93
N ARG A 53 14.92 11.39 6.86
CA ARG A 53 15.37 12.29 5.79
C ARG A 53 14.25 12.81 4.90
N MET A 54 13.04 12.24 4.96
CA MET A 54 11.88 12.69 4.19
C MET A 54 10.68 12.90 5.13
N PRO A 55 10.62 14.05 5.83
CA PRO A 55 9.46 14.45 6.62
C PRO A 55 8.17 14.43 5.78
N GLY A 56 7.10 13.82 6.29
CA GLY A 56 5.79 13.80 5.65
C GLY A 56 5.62 12.82 4.47
N HIS A 57 6.69 12.14 4.05
CA HIS A 57 6.64 11.16 2.95
C HIS A 57 6.21 9.77 3.46
N PRO A 58 5.46 8.95 2.69
CA PRO A 58 5.00 7.62 3.11
C PRO A 58 6.11 6.64 3.49
N VAL A 59 7.35 6.92 3.09
CA VAL A 59 8.54 6.15 3.50
C VAL A 59 8.72 6.12 5.02
N GLN A 60 8.13 7.08 5.73
CA GLN A 60 8.18 7.15 7.19
C GLN A 60 7.51 5.96 7.87
N LEU A 61 6.67 5.22 7.16
CA LEU A 61 6.14 3.94 7.63
C LEU A 61 7.25 2.90 7.83
N LEU A 62 8.38 3.04 7.12
CA LEU A 62 9.55 2.19 7.27
C LEU A 62 10.44 2.75 8.39
N LYS A 63 10.70 1.95 9.42
CA LYS A 63 11.39 2.39 10.65
C LYS A 63 12.84 1.93 10.78
N GLY A 64 13.27 0.89 10.06
CA GLY A 64 14.59 0.28 10.21
C GLY A 64 15.27 -0.06 8.89
N THR A 65 16.58 0.19 8.79
CA THR A 65 17.42 -0.16 7.62
C THR A 65 17.75 -1.65 7.53
N LYS A 66 17.63 -2.37 8.64
CA LYS A 66 17.84 -3.83 8.73
C LYS A 66 16.55 -4.64 8.51
N THR A 67 15.39 -4.00 8.58
CA THR A 67 14.09 -4.67 8.45
C THR A 67 13.71 -4.79 6.99
N MET A 68 13.22 -5.97 6.60
CA MET A 68 12.59 -6.19 5.31
C MET A 68 11.10 -5.86 5.41
N TYR A 69 10.62 -5.07 4.48
CA TYR A 69 9.23 -4.66 4.39
C TYR A 69 8.60 -5.24 3.14
N TRP A 70 7.37 -5.70 3.24
CA TRP A 70 6.54 -5.99 2.07
C TRP A 70 5.51 -4.87 1.95
N ILE A 71 5.49 -4.21 0.79
CA ILE A 71 4.55 -3.14 0.49
C ILE A 71 3.65 -3.61 -0.66
N PRO A 72 2.33 -3.55 -0.54
CA PRO A 72 1.42 -3.91 -1.61
C PRO A 72 1.62 -3.02 -2.84
N ASN A 73 1.36 -3.56 -4.03
CA ASN A 73 1.37 -2.74 -5.24
C ASN A 73 0.32 -1.63 -5.09
N SER A 74 0.75 -0.37 -5.18
CA SER A 74 -0.07 0.81 -4.90
C SER A 74 0.67 2.08 -5.32
N GLU A 75 -0.06 3.19 -5.40
CA GLU A 75 0.56 4.51 -5.59
C GLU A 75 1.53 4.85 -4.45
N MET A 76 1.20 4.46 -3.21
CA MET A 76 2.11 4.61 -2.06
C MET A 76 3.42 3.86 -2.25
N ALA A 77 3.36 2.62 -2.74
CA ALA A 77 4.56 1.84 -3.02
C ALA A 77 5.41 2.51 -4.11
N ARG A 78 4.77 3.02 -5.15
CA ARG A 78 5.44 3.74 -6.24
C ARG A 78 6.15 4.98 -5.71
N GLU A 79 5.48 5.81 -4.91
CA GLU A 79 6.05 7.00 -4.27
C GLU A 79 7.26 6.64 -3.39
N ILE A 80 7.14 5.58 -2.58
CA ILE A 80 8.25 5.05 -1.77
C ILE A 80 9.44 4.65 -2.64
N ILE A 81 9.23 3.97 -3.76
CA ILE A 81 10.30 3.50 -4.65
C ILE A 81 10.96 4.69 -5.37
N GLU A 82 10.16 5.62 -5.89
CA GLU A 82 10.63 6.80 -6.62
C GLU A 82 11.48 7.74 -5.75
N SER A 83 11.33 7.67 -4.43
CA SER A 83 12.16 8.44 -3.50
C SER A 83 13.65 8.08 -3.49
N LYS A 84 14.01 6.90 -4.04
CA LYS A 84 15.39 6.38 -4.09
C LYS A 84 16.09 6.23 -2.73
N ILE A 85 15.36 6.25 -1.61
CA ILE A 85 15.92 5.94 -0.28
C ILE A 85 15.65 4.51 0.17
N VAL A 86 15.08 3.68 -0.70
CA VAL A 86 14.87 2.25 -0.50
C VAL A 86 15.62 1.45 -1.56
N PHE A 87 16.03 0.24 -1.19
CA PHE A 87 16.41 -0.80 -2.15
C PHE A 87 15.20 -1.69 -2.39
N VAL A 88 14.83 -1.88 -3.66
CA VAL A 88 13.87 -2.89 -4.09
C VAL A 88 14.63 -4.20 -4.28
N LEU A 89 14.26 -5.22 -3.51
CA LEU A 89 14.96 -6.51 -3.53
C LEU A 89 14.28 -7.50 -4.47
N GLN A 90 12.95 -7.51 -4.49
CA GLN A 90 12.14 -8.41 -5.31
C GLN A 90 10.69 -7.94 -5.34
N ARG A 91 9.90 -8.49 -6.27
CA ARG A 91 8.45 -8.37 -6.29
C ARG A 91 7.80 -9.71 -5.98
N THR A 92 6.81 -9.71 -5.09
CA THR A 92 6.13 -10.95 -4.67
C THR A 92 4.64 -10.72 -4.50
N THR A 93 3.83 -11.72 -4.87
CA THR A 93 2.37 -11.68 -4.67
C THR A 93 2.02 -11.72 -3.19
N GLU A 94 2.74 -12.50 -2.39
CA GLU A 94 2.53 -12.60 -0.93
C GLU A 94 3.76 -12.10 -0.15
N PRO A 95 3.56 -11.63 1.11
CA PRO A 95 4.66 -11.31 2.01
C PRO A 95 5.53 -12.54 2.34
N LEU A 96 6.83 -12.35 2.54
CA LEU A 96 7.70 -13.41 3.06
C LEU A 96 7.59 -13.50 4.58
N LYS A 97 7.93 -14.67 5.13
CA LYS A 97 7.79 -15.01 6.56
C LYS A 97 8.41 -13.97 7.51
N ASP A 98 9.51 -13.34 7.12
CA ASP A 98 10.27 -12.39 7.94
C ASP A 98 10.13 -10.93 7.47
N THR A 99 9.05 -10.62 6.76
CA THR A 99 8.76 -9.27 6.26
C THR A 99 7.67 -8.60 7.07
N VAL A 100 7.87 -7.31 7.36
CA VAL A 100 6.82 -6.47 7.95
C VAL A 100 5.90 -6.00 6.83
N VAL A 101 4.63 -6.37 6.91
CA VAL A 101 3.60 -5.93 5.96
C VAL A 101 3.27 -4.46 6.25
N ILE A 102 3.40 -3.63 5.23
CA ILE A 102 2.99 -2.23 5.28
C ILE A 102 1.57 -2.13 4.73
N GLU A 103 0.63 -1.85 5.62
CA GLU A 103 -0.74 -1.49 5.22
C GLU A 103 -0.77 -0.05 4.71
N ILE A 104 -1.65 0.22 3.75
CA ILE A 104 -1.89 1.59 3.27
C ILE A 104 -2.77 2.29 4.32
N PRO A 105 -2.41 3.48 4.81
CA PRO A 105 -3.27 4.24 5.71
C PRO A 105 -4.60 4.63 5.05
N THR A 106 -5.70 4.64 5.81
CA THR A 106 -7.04 4.96 5.29
C THR A 106 -7.18 6.39 4.77
N ASP A 107 -6.31 7.28 5.24
CA ASP A 107 -6.21 8.69 4.86
C ASP A 107 -5.23 8.95 3.70
N TYR A 108 -4.54 7.91 3.20
CA TYR A 108 -3.59 8.05 2.11
C TYR A 108 -4.29 8.53 0.81
N GLY A 109 -3.82 9.65 0.26
CA GLY A 109 -4.34 10.24 -0.98
C GLY A 109 -5.61 11.08 -0.83
N VAL A 110 -6.20 11.17 0.37
CA VAL A 110 -7.47 11.91 0.60
C VAL A 110 -7.33 13.44 0.44
N ASN A 111 -6.11 13.97 0.42
CA ASN A 111 -5.83 15.42 0.31
C ASN A 111 -5.40 15.89 -1.10
N SER A 112 -5.45 15.04 -2.13
CA SER A 112 -4.91 15.40 -3.45
C SER A 112 -5.94 15.97 -4.44
N ASP A 113 -7.23 16.01 -4.09
CA ASP A 113 -8.33 16.49 -4.95
C ASP A 113 -8.79 17.94 -4.63
N GLY A 114 -7.99 18.72 -3.91
CA GLY A 114 -8.35 20.08 -3.44
C GLY A 114 -7.65 21.25 -4.14
N GLY A 115 -7.14 21.07 -5.36
CA GLY A 115 -6.25 22.05 -6.03
C GLY A 115 -6.75 22.64 -7.35
N ASN A 116 -8.07 22.67 -7.61
CA ASN A 116 -8.61 23.38 -8.77
C ASN A 116 -8.85 24.86 -8.42
N ASN A 117 -7.79 25.67 -8.43
CA ASN A 117 -7.93 27.12 -8.54
C ASN A 117 -8.11 27.50 -10.01
N SER A 118 -9.30 27.18 -10.54
CA SER A 118 -9.87 27.97 -11.63
C SER A 118 -10.60 29.14 -10.99
N ALA A 119 -9.95 30.31 -11.00
CA ALA A 119 -10.62 31.59 -10.83
C ALA A 119 -10.01 32.54 -11.86
N ASP A 120 -10.51 32.42 -13.07
CA ASP A 120 -10.61 33.51 -14.03
C ASP A 120 -11.72 34.44 -13.56
N SER A 121 -11.38 35.70 -13.25
CA SER A 121 -12.19 36.94 -13.35
C SER A 121 -11.40 38.11 -12.81
#